data_AF-A0A5E4RD48-F1
#
_entry.id   AF-A0A5E4RD48-F1
#
_cell.length_a   1.000
_cell.length_b   1.000
_cell.length_c   1.000
_cell.angle_alpha   90.00
_cell.angle_beta   90.00
_cell.angle_gamma   90.00
#
_symmetry.space_group_name_H-M   'P 1'
#
loop_
_entity.id
_entity.type
_entity.pdbx_description
1 polymer ?
#
loop_
_entity_poly.entity_id
_entity_poly.type
_entity_poly.pdbx_seq_one_letter_code
_entity_poly.pdbx_strand_id
1 'polypeptide(L)'
;MTRRSGGRSLLEVAQRLRAYMTGWKAYFHLAQTPKVFRKLDEWIRHRLRAMQLKHWRRGTTMYRELLALGASEADARRVAANSRRWWRNSYLLLNRALPVAHFDRLGVPRLS
;
A
#
# COMPACT_ATOMS: atom_id res chain seq x y z
N MET A 1 -3.66 3.65 15.99
CA MET A 1 -2.52 2.82 15.50
C MET A 1 -2.07 3.08 14.06
N THR A 2 -2.85 3.74 13.19
CA THR A 2 -2.30 4.44 12.02
C THR A 2 -2.79 5.89 12.05
N ARG A 3 -2.10 6.74 12.82
CA ARG A 3 -2.37 8.18 12.72
C ARG A 3 -2.06 8.59 11.29
N ARG A 4 -2.91 9.44 10.71
CA ARG A 4 -2.74 10.00 9.35
C ARG A 4 -1.39 10.72 9.21
N SER A 5 -0.71 11.04 10.32
CA SER A 5 0.53 11.81 10.44
C SER A 5 1.55 11.14 11.37
N GLY A 6 1.78 9.82 11.26
CA GLY A 6 2.93 9.20 11.92
C GLY A 6 4.09 9.19 10.95
N GLY A 7 5.17 9.91 11.21
CA GLY A 7 6.39 9.97 10.35
C GLY A 7 7.17 8.66 10.30
N ARG A 8 6.46 7.54 10.16
CA ARG A 8 7.00 6.18 10.15
C ARG A 8 7.22 5.74 8.72
N SER A 9 8.30 5.02 8.48
CA SER A 9 8.57 4.46 7.17
C SER A 9 7.50 3.41 6.78
N LEU A 10 7.34 3.17 5.48
CA LEU A 10 6.43 2.12 5.00
C LEU A 10 6.81 0.74 5.55
N LEU A 11 8.12 0.50 5.73
CA LEU A 11 8.67 -0.74 6.29
C LEU A 11 8.26 -0.93 7.76
N GLU A 12 8.39 0.10 8.59
CA GLU A 12 7.94 0.04 10.00
C GLU A 12 6.44 -0.26 10.10
N VAL A 13 5.64 0.33 9.20
CA VAL A 13 4.21 0.07 9.16
C VAL A 13 3.94 -1.38 8.75
N ALA A 14 4.66 -1.91 7.76
CA ALA A 14 4.55 -3.31 7.35
C ALA A 14 4.92 -4.28 8.48
N GLN A 15 6.01 -4.03 9.21
CA GLN A 15 6.44 -4.86 10.35
C GLN A 15 5.40 -4.87 11.48
N ARG A 16 4.84 -3.71 11.82
CA ARG A 16 3.79 -3.63 12.85
C ARG A 16 2.50 -4.31 12.41
N LEU A 17 2.14 -4.17 11.13
CA LEU A 17 1.01 -4.89 10.55
C LEU A 17 1.24 -6.39 10.64
N ARG A 18 2.44 -6.88 10.33
CA ARG A 18 2.80 -8.29 10.47
C ARG A 18 2.54 -8.81 11.89
N ALA A 19 3.11 -8.15 12.89
CA ALA A 19 2.94 -8.57 14.30
C ALA A 19 1.46 -8.59 14.73
N TYR A 20 0.69 -7.55 14.36
CA TYR A 20 -0.72 -7.47 14.70
C TYR A 20 -1.57 -8.53 13.97
N MET A 21 -1.35 -8.69 12.66
CA MET A 21 -2.15 -9.58 11.82
C MET A 21 -1.91 -11.05 12.13
N THR A 22 -0.73 -11.44 12.62
CA THR A 22 -0.50 -12.81 13.09
C THR A 22 -1.43 -13.18 14.25
N GLY A 23 -1.54 -12.32 15.27
CA GLY A 23 -2.47 -12.56 16.38
C GLY A 23 -3.95 -12.49 15.95
N TRP A 24 -4.28 -11.51 15.09
CA TRP A 24 -5.64 -11.36 14.56
C TRP A 24 -6.07 -12.57 13.72
N LYS A 25 -5.20 -13.09 12.84
CA LYS A 25 -5.47 -14.28 12.02
C LYS A 25 -5.63 -15.53 12.88
N ALA A 26 -4.86 -15.68 13.95
CA ALA A 26 -5.03 -16.78 14.89
C ALA A 26 -6.39 -16.73 15.61
N TYR A 27 -6.82 -15.54 16.03
CA TYR A 27 -8.14 -15.36 16.67
C TYR A 27 -9.30 -15.66 15.71
N PHE A 28 -9.21 -15.18 14.46
CA PHE A 28 -10.26 -15.38 13.44
C PHE A 28 -10.08 -16.63 12.58
N HIS A 29 -9.16 -17.54 12.93
CA HIS A 29 -8.84 -18.73 12.14
C HIS A 29 -10.06 -19.62 11.87
N LEU A 30 -10.97 -19.74 12.84
CA LEU A 30 -12.18 -20.57 12.73
C LEU A 30 -13.28 -19.95 11.85
N ALA A 31 -13.12 -18.67 11.45
CA ALA A 31 -14.10 -18.01 10.59
C ALA A 31 -13.92 -18.45 9.13
N GLN A 32 -14.89 -19.18 8.58
CA GLN A 32 -14.93 -19.59 7.16
C GLN A 32 -15.33 -18.42 6.24
N THR A 33 -14.57 -17.32 6.25
CA THR A 33 -14.91 -16.08 5.51
C THR A 33 -13.81 -15.64 4.53
N PRO A 34 -13.39 -16.48 3.57
CA PRO A 34 -12.29 -16.16 2.65
C PRO A 34 -12.53 -14.90 1.81
N LYS A 35 -13.79 -14.61 1.46
CA LYS A 35 -14.18 -13.37 0.75
C LYS A 35 -13.91 -12.11 1.58
N VAL A 36 -14.11 -12.18 2.91
CA VAL A 36 -13.87 -11.05 3.82
C VAL A 36 -12.37 -10.80 3.96
N PHE A 37 -11.58 -11.87 4.13
CA PHE A 37 -10.13 -11.76 4.22
C PHE A 37 -9.50 -11.19 2.95
N ARG A 38 -9.96 -11.60 1.78
CA ARG A 38 -9.52 -11.02 0.51
C ARG A 38 -9.83 -9.52 0.42
N LYS A 39 -11.06 -9.10 0.76
CA LYS A 39 -11.43 -7.67 0.76
C LYS A 39 -10.58 -6.86 1.74
N LEU A 40 -10.27 -7.44 2.90
CA LEU A 40 -9.41 -6.81 3.90
C LEU A 40 -7.97 -6.66 3.38
N ASP A 41 -7.42 -7.69 2.74
CA ASP A 41 -6.11 -7.64 2.09
C ASP A 41 -6.04 -6.57 0.99
N GLU A 42 -7.08 -6.48 0.16
CA GLU A 42 -7.19 -5.44 -0.88
C GLU A 42 -7.21 -4.03 -0.26
N TRP A 43 -7.99 -3.84 0.81
CA TRP A 43 -8.09 -2.58 1.54
C TRP A 43 -6.77 -2.18 2.21
N ILE A 44 -6.07 -3.12 2.87
CA ILE A 44 -4.78 -2.89 3.52
C ILE A 44 -3.76 -2.43 2.47
N ARG A 45 -3.65 -3.13 1.34
CA ARG A 45 -2.70 -2.78 0.27
C ARG A 45 -3.03 -1.42 -0.35
N HIS A 46 -4.31 -1.11 -0.55
CA HIS A 46 -4.73 0.21 -1.02
C HIS A 46 -4.32 1.33 -0.03
N ARG A 47 -4.51 1.11 1.27
CA ARG A 47 -4.09 2.04 2.32
C ARG A 47 -2.57 2.25 2.35
N LEU A 48 -1.78 1.19 2.18
CA LEU A 48 -0.32 1.27 2.12
C LEU A 48 0.16 2.06 0.89
N ARG A 49 -0.46 1.85 -0.28
CA ARG A 49 -0.20 2.65 -1.48
C ARG A 49 -0.50 4.14 -1.27
N ALA A 50 -1.63 4.47 -0.65
CA ALA A 50 -1.98 5.85 -0.33
C ALA A 50 -0.97 6.48 0.63
N MET A 51 -0.45 5.71 1.60
CA MET A 51 0.60 6.14 2.52
C MET A 51 1.92 6.41 1.78
N GLN A 52 2.31 5.53 0.85
CA GLN A 52 3.51 5.75 0.02
C GLN A 52 3.42 7.04 -0.80
N LEU A 53 2.30 7.29 -1.47
CA LEU A 53 2.07 8.55 -2.17
C LEU A 53 2.18 9.75 -1.23
N LYS A 54 1.65 9.63 -0.01
CA LYS A 54 1.75 10.68 0.99
C LYS A 54 3.21 10.93 1.42
N HIS A 55 4.02 9.89 1.56
CA HIS A 55 5.45 10.03 1.88
C HIS A 55 6.21 10.76 0.77
N TRP A 56 5.92 10.45 -0.50
CA TRP A 56 6.51 11.19 -1.62
C TRP A 56 6.08 12.65 -1.66
N ARG A 57 4.84 12.95 -1.25
CA ARG A 57 4.24 14.28 -1.02
C ARG A 57 4.16 15.20 -2.25
N ARG A 58 5.23 15.35 -3.02
CA ARG A 58 5.38 16.19 -4.22
C ARG A 58 5.26 15.34 -5.48
N GLY A 59 4.55 15.85 -6.49
CA GLY A 59 4.39 15.17 -7.78
C GLY A 59 5.72 14.88 -8.48
N THR A 60 6.71 15.76 -8.35
CA THR A 60 8.06 15.56 -8.90
C THR A 60 8.75 14.34 -8.29
N THR A 61 8.65 14.17 -6.97
CA THR A 61 9.14 12.97 -6.28
C THR A 61 8.37 11.73 -6.74
N MET A 62 7.03 11.80 -6.81
CA MET A 62 6.22 10.67 -7.29
C MET A 62 6.65 10.23 -8.70
N TYR A 63 6.85 11.17 -9.62
CA TYR A 63 7.29 10.89 -10.99
C TYR A 63 8.64 10.14 -10.99
N ARG A 64 9.64 10.69 -10.31
CA ARG A 64 10.99 10.11 -10.23
C ARG A 64 10.97 8.69 -9.65
N GLU A 65 10.28 8.51 -8.53
CA GLU A 65 10.24 7.22 -7.84
C GLU A 65 9.43 6.17 -8.63
N LEU A 66 8.38 6.58 -9.35
CA LEU A 66 7.63 5.67 -10.22
C LEU A 66 8.47 5.18 -11.40
N LEU A 67 9.28 6.05 -12.01
CA LEU A 67 10.22 5.64 -13.05
C LEU A 67 11.28 4.68 -12.51
N ALA A 68 11.82 4.95 -11.31
CA ALA A 68 12.77 4.05 -10.65
C ALA A 68 12.16 2.68 -10.32
N LEU A 69 10.85 2.62 -10.10
CA LEU A 69 10.08 1.38 -9.92
C LEU A 69 9.70 0.70 -11.25
N GLY A 70 10.09 1.25 -12.40
CA GLY A 70 9.83 0.69 -13.72
C GLY A 70 8.45 1.02 -14.30
N ALA A 71 7.77 2.04 -13.78
CA ALA A 71 6.53 2.52 -14.41
C ALA A 71 6.82 3.25 -15.73
N SER A 72 5.87 3.20 -16.66
CA SER A 72 5.96 3.99 -17.90
C SER A 72 5.90 5.49 -17.60
N GLU A 73 6.52 6.31 -18.45
CA GLU A 73 6.46 7.78 -18.30
C GLU A 73 5.02 8.31 -18.29
N ALA A 74 4.14 7.72 -19.13
CA ALA A 74 2.74 8.08 -19.20
C ALA A 74 2.02 7.82 -17.86
N ASP A 75 2.24 6.66 -17.26
CA ASP A 75 1.63 6.30 -15.97
C ASP A 75 2.21 7.16 -14.84
N ALA A 76 3.53 7.35 -14.83
CA ALA A 76 4.22 8.20 -13.85
C ALA A 76 3.72 9.64 -13.89
N ARG A 77 3.56 10.22 -15.09
CA ARG A 77 3.05 11.59 -15.28
C ARG A 77 1.61 11.73 -14.80
N ARG A 78 0.74 10.75 -15.09
CA ARG A 78 -0.67 10.75 -14.63
C ARG A 78 -0.77 10.67 -13.11
N VAL A 79 0.05 9.85 -12.47
CA VAL A 79 0.07 9.74 -11.00
C VAL A 79 0.63 11.02 -10.37
N ALA A 80 1.70 11.59 -10.92
CA ALA A 80 2.31 12.83 -10.44
C ALA A 80 1.35 14.04 -10.52
N ALA A 81 0.59 14.16 -11.61
CA ALA A 81 -0.43 15.20 -11.78
C ALA A 81 -1.52 15.13 -10.69
N ASN A 82 -1.81 13.94 -10.16
CA ASN A 82 -2.80 13.71 -9.10
C ASN A 82 -2.20 13.70 -7.68
N SER A 83 -1.03 14.33 -7.49
CA SER A 83 -0.27 14.34 -6.22
C SER A 83 -1.00 14.90 -5.00
N ARG A 84 -2.14 15.58 -5.16
CA ARG A 84 -2.98 16.08 -4.06
C ARG A 84 -4.09 15.12 -3.63
N ARG A 85 -4.35 14.04 -4.38
CA ARG A 85 -5.47 13.11 -4.17
C ARG A 85 -5.01 11.69 -3.84
N TRP A 86 -4.27 11.50 -2.75
CA TRP A 86 -3.56 10.23 -2.44
C TRP A 86 -4.46 8.99 -2.41
N TRP A 87 -5.64 9.05 -1.79
CA TRP A 87 -6.53 7.89 -1.71
C TRP A 87 -7.02 7.48 -3.10
N ARG A 88 -7.62 8.41 -3.86
CA ARG A 88 -8.12 8.14 -5.22
C ARG A 88 -7.00 7.75 -6.19
N ASN A 89 -5.81 8.34 -6.04
CA ASN A 89 -4.65 8.08 -6.88
C ASN A 89 -3.94 6.76 -6.53
N SER A 90 -4.27 6.15 -5.39
CA SER A 90 -3.72 4.86 -4.98
C SER A 90 -4.44 3.64 -5.56
N TYR A 91 -5.34 3.88 -6.52
CA TYR A 91 -6.08 2.87 -7.27
C TYR A 91 -5.57 2.78 -8.72
N LEU A 92 -5.92 1.72 -9.44
CA LEU A 92 -5.58 1.49 -10.86
C LEU A 92 -4.07 1.53 -11.18
N LEU A 93 -3.58 2.67 -11.67
CA LEU A 93 -2.23 2.82 -12.24
C LEU A 93 -1.14 2.47 -11.22
N LEU A 94 -1.35 2.84 -9.96
CA LEU A 94 -0.38 2.55 -8.90
C LEU A 94 -0.31 1.06 -8.54
N ASN A 95 -1.32 0.25 -8.90
CA ASN A 95 -1.24 -1.20 -8.71
C ASN A 95 -0.17 -1.83 -9.61
N ARG A 96 0.12 -1.22 -10.77
CA ARG A 96 1.18 -1.68 -11.67
C ARG A 96 2.57 -1.34 -11.14
N ALA A 97 2.74 -0.11 -10.66
CA ALA A 97 4.02 0.35 -10.12
C ALA A 97 4.33 -0.19 -8.71
N LEU A 98 3.29 -0.41 -7.88
CA LEU A 98 3.38 -1.03 -6.57
C LEU A 98 2.51 -2.29 -6.53
N PRO A 99 2.96 -3.39 -7.17
CA PRO A 99 2.21 -4.63 -7.22
C PRO A 99 2.16 -5.31 -5.86
N VAL A 100 1.31 -6.34 -5.74
CA VAL A 100 1.19 -7.15 -4.51
C VAL A 100 2.56 -7.67 -4.07
N ALA A 101 3.38 -8.15 -5.02
CA ALA A 101 4.74 -8.63 -4.79
C ALA A 101 5.69 -7.60 -4.14
N HIS A 102 5.45 -6.29 -4.33
CA HIS A 102 6.22 -5.26 -3.63
C HIS A 102 5.94 -5.30 -2.12
N PHE A 103 4.67 -5.44 -1.73
CA PHE A 103 4.27 -5.50 -0.33
C PHE A 103 4.62 -6.84 0.33
N ASP A 104 4.61 -7.93 -0.43
CA ASP A 104 5.08 -9.23 0.09
C ASP A 104 6.57 -9.18 0.44
N ARG A 105 7.39 -8.53 -0.40
CA ARG A 105 8.83 -8.28 -0.11
C ARG A 105 9.05 -7.41 1.12
N LEU A 106 8.12 -6.49 1.41
CA LEU A 106 8.12 -5.69 2.65
C LEU A 106 7.65 -6.48 3.89
N GLY A 107 7.22 -7.73 3.72
CA GLY A 107 6.76 -8.59 4.81
C GLY A 107 5.31 -8.34 5.25
N VAL A 108 4.49 -7.70 4.41
CA VAL A 108 3.04 -7.55 4.67
C VAL A 108 2.39 -8.93 4.55
N PRO A 109 1.76 -9.46 5.62
CA PRO A 109 1.16 -10.79 5.58
C PRO A 109 -0.09 -10.81 4.70
N ARG A 110 -0.37 -11.98 4.12
CA ARG A 110 -1.61 -12.27 3.39
C ARG A 110 -2.62 -12.97 4.31
N LEU A 111 -3.84 -12.45 4.38
CA LEU A 111 -4.91 -13.04 5.18
C LEU A 111 -5.61 -14.18 4.45
N SER A 112 -5.75 -14.05 3.13
CA SER A 112 -6.23 -15.11 2.22
C SER A 112 -5.15 -16.13 1.89
#